data_AF-A0AA49GM70-F1
#
_entry.id   AF-A0AA49GM70-F1
#
_cell.length_a   1.000
_cell.length_b   1.000
_cell.length_c   1.000
_cell.angle_alpha   90.00
_cell.angle_beta   90.00
_cell.angle_gamma   90.00
#
_symmetry.space_group_name_H-M   'P 1'
#
loop_
_entity.id
_entity.type
_entity.pdbx_description
1 polymer ?
#
loop_
_entity_poly.entity_id
_entity_poly.type
_entity_poly.pdbx_seq_one_letter_code
_entity_poly.pdbx_strand_id
1 'polypeptide(L)'
;MIRIQFKEQDVQALRYERFHNPSARVQQKMEALYLKSKGLPHNEICRICEISKTTLIAYMKEYKRGGIKKLKEGTKYKGRTKQVKSTTMGFADFLNEEETTHRQYA
;
A
#
# COMPACT_ATOMS: atom_id res chain seq x y z
N MET A 1 -14.85 -16.58 8.75
CA MET A 1 -13.99 -15.53 9.32
C MET A 1 -12.76 -16.20 9.93
N ILE A 2 -11.54 -15.84 9.52
CA ILE A 2 -10.32 -16.50 10.06
C ILE A 2 -10.06 -15.95 11.48
N ARG A 3 -9.96 -16.82 12.47
CA ARG A 3 -9.51 -16.44 13.82
C ARG A 3 -7.99 -16.55 13.89
N ILE A 4 -7.34 -15.49 14.36
CA ILE A 4 -5.89 -15.41 14.52
C ILE A 4 -5.63 -14.94 15.95
N GLN A 5 -4.77 -15.66 16.65
CA GLN A 5 -4.20 -15.19 17.91
C GLN A 5 -2.91 -14.44 17.59
N PHE A 6 -2.84 -13.19 18.03
CA PHE A 6 -1.64 -12.37 17.90
C PHE A 6 -0.81 -12.53 19.16
N LYS A 7 0.50 -12.74 19.00
CA LYS A 7 1.44 -12.70 20.12
C LYS A 7 1.70 -11.24 20.51
N GLU A 8 1.88 -10.96 21.79
CA GLU A 8 2.22 -9.60 22.28
C GLU A 8 3.44 -9.00 21.56
N GLN A 9 4.48 -9.80 21.34
CA GLN A 9 5.68 -9.42 20.59
C GLN A 9 5.35 -8.97 19.16
N ASP A 10 4.42 -9.68 18.50
CA ASP A 10 3.99 -9.32 17.16
C ASP A 10 3.15 -8.04 17.16
N VAL A 11 2.29 -7.84 18.16
CA VAL A 11 1.49 -6.62 18.29
C VAL A 11 2.39 -5.39 18.42
N GLN A 12 3.47 -5.49 19.22
CA GLN A 12 4.43 -4.42 19.38
C GLN A 12 5.20 -4.14 18.08
N ALA A 13 5.61 -5.19 17.36
CA ALA A 13 6.27 -5.03 16.08
C ALA A 13 5.33 -4.45 15.01
N LEU A 14 4.06 -4.86 14.94
CA LEU A 14 3.04 -4.26 14.07
C LEU A 14 2.86 -2.76 14.35
N ARG A 15 2.83 -2.37 15.64
CA ARG A 15 2.74 -0.96 16.06
C ARG A 15 3.92 -0.14 15.57
N TYR A 16 5.13 -0.66 15.71
CA TYR A 16 6.36 0.04 15.29
C TYR A 16 6.46 0.16 13.77
N GLU A 17 6.29 -0.96 13.07
CA GLU A 17 6.47 -1.06 11.61
C GLU A 17 5.45 -0.25 10.81
N ARG A 18 4.28 0.04 11.37
CA ARG A 18 3.26 0.91 10.76
C ARG A 18 3.81 2.28 10.36
N PHE A 19 4.78 2.82 11.11
CA PHE A 19 5.32 4.15 10.85
C PHE A 19 6.75 4.14 10.28
N HIS A 20 7.50 3.08 10.51
CA HIS A 20 8.94 3.04 10.21
C HIS A 20 9.30 2.26 8.94
N ASN A 21 8.38 1.47 8.38
CA ASN A 21 8.71 0.69 7.19
C ASN A 21 8.71 1.58 5.94
N PRO A 22 9.71 1.50 5.04
CA PRO A 22 9.83 2.39 3.88
C PRO A 22 8.72 2.24 2.82
N SER A 23 8.05 1.09 2.78
CA SER A 23 6.94 0.84 1.85
C SER A 23 5.59 1.14 2.49
N ALA A 24 4.86 2.11 1.94
CA ALA A 24 3.49 2.46 2.37
C ALA A 24 2.53 1.27 2.36
N ARG A 25 2.69 0.34 1.41
CA ARG A 25 1.85 -0.87 1.34
C ARG A 25 2.10 -1.83 2.49
N VAL A 26 3.34 -1.92 2.97
CA VAL A 26 3.64 -2.71 4.18
C VAL A 26 3.10 -1.96 5.40
N GLN A 27 3.26 -0.64 5.49
CA GLN A 27 2.69 0.15 6.60
C GLN A 27 1.18 -0.08 6.75
N GLN A 28 0.42 0.00 5.66
CA GLN A 28 -1.02 -0.27 5.63
C GLN A 28 -1.37 -1.71 6.06
N LYS A 29 -0.57 -2.71 5.65
CA LYS A 29 -0.71 -4.10 6.11
C LYS A 29 -0.52 -4.21 7.62
N MET A 30 0.52 -3.57 8.16
CA MET A 30 0.83 -3.60 9.59
C MET A 30 -0.26 -2.91 10.41
N GLU A 31 -0.78 -1.79 9.92
CA GLU A 31 -1.90 -1.09 10.52
C GLU A 31 -3.16 -1.95 10.59
N ALA A 32 -3.57 -2.54 9.46
CA ALA A 32 -4.79 -3.34 9.41
C ALA A 32 -4.75 -4.54 10.38
N LEU A 33 -3.58 -5.18 10.53
CA LEU A 33 -3.39 -6.29 11.46
C LEU A 33 -3.25 -5.82 12.91
N TYR A 34 -2.65 -4.66 13.16
CA TYR A 34 -2.62 -4.05 14.49
C TYR A 34 -4.04 -3.71 14.97
N LEU A 35 -4.86 -3.09 14.13
CA LEU A 35 -6.27 -2.82 14.48
C LEU A 35 -7.04 -4.13 14.72
N LYS A 36 -6.70 -5.19 13.96
CA LYS A 36 -7.30 -6.50 14.19
C LYS A 36 -6.92 -7.12 15.53
N SER A 37 -5.66 -6.97 15.96
CA SER A 37 -5.22 -7.45 17.27
C SER A 37 -5.82 -6.66 18.43
N LYS A 38 -6.17 -5.38 18.22
CA LYS A 38 -6.93 -4.54 19.16
C LYS A 38 -8.42 -4.86 19.24
N GLY A 39 -8.91 -5.84 18.46
CA GLY A 39 -10.28 -6.32 18.56
C GLY A 39 -11.29 -5.54 17.70
N LEU A 40 -10.84 -4.64 16.82
CA LEU A 40 -11.77 -3.89 15.96
C LEU A 40 -12.55 -4.84 15.02
N PRO A 41 -13.82 -4.52 14.73
CA PRO A 41 -14.62 -5.31 13.83
C PRO A 41 -14.07 -5.17 12.41
N HIS A 42 -14.25 -6.23 11.60
CA HIS A 42 -13.61 -6.34 10.30
C HIS A 42 -14.02 -5.20 9.34
N ASN A 43 -15.29 -4.78 9.38
CA ASN A 43 -15.80 -3.70 8.54
C ASN A 43 -15.19 -2.34 8.89
N GLU A 44 -14.99 -2.05 10.18
CA GLU A 44 -14.33 -0.81 10.65
C GLU A 44 -12.89 -0.75 10.17
N ILE A 45 -12.15 -1.85 10.26
CA ILE A 45 -10.76 -1.92 9.77
C ILE A 45 -10.70 -1.65 8.27
N CYS A 46 -11.61 -2.25 7.49
CA CYS A 46 -11.71 -1.99 6.06
C CYS A 46 -11.98 -0.52 5.75
N ARG A 47 -12.84 0.14 6.55
CA ARG A 47 -13.15 1.56 6.42
C ARG A 47 -11.95 2.45 6.77
N ILE A 48 -11.29 2.20 7.90
CA ILE A 48 -10.15 2.98 8.39
C ILE A 48 -8.95 2.87 7.47
N CYS A 49 -8.62 1.65 7.02
CA CYS A 49 -7.47 1.41 6.16
C CYS A 49 -7.78 1.58 4.67
N GLU A 50 -9.02 1.91 4.29
CA GLU A 50 -9.48 2.01 2.91
C GLU A 50 -9.16 0.76 2.06
N ILE A 51 -9.41 -0.42 2.63
CA ILE A 51 -9.18 -1.72 1.97
C ILE A 51 -10.44 -2.56 1.88
N SER A 52 -10.49 -3.41 0.86
CA SER A 52 -11.57 -4.39 0.72
C SER A 52 -11.47 -5.51 1.77
N LYS A 53 -12.59 -6.18 2.04
CA LYS A 53 -12.65 -7.37 2.92
C LYS A 53 -11.71 -8.48 2.44
N THR A 54 -11.64 -8.71 1.13
CA THR A 54 -10.79 -9.74 0.53
C THR A 54 -9.31 -9.42 0.74
N THR A 55 -8.93 -8.14 0.65
CA THR A 55 -7.58 -7.66 0.96
C THR A 55 -7.22 -7.92 2.43
N LEU A 56 -8.11 -7.58 3.37
CA LEU A 56 -7.86 -7.84 4.79
C LEU A 56 -7.70 -9.33 5.08
N ILE A 57 -8.51 -10.19 4.45
CA ILE A 57 -8.37 -11.65 4.54
C ILE A 57 -7.01 -12.12 3.99
N ALA A 58 -6.54 -11.55 2.88
CA ALA A 58 -5.23 -11.89 2.32
C ALA A 58 -4.10 -11.55 3.32
N TYR A 59 -4.15 -10.38 3.95
CA TYR A 59 -3.15 -9.98 4.96
C TYR A 59 -3.15 -10.94 6.16
N MET A 60 -4.33 -11.32 6.63
CA MET A 60 -4.49 -12.32 7.69
C MET A 60 -3.90 -13.69 7.32
N LYS A 61 -4.10 -14.14 6.07
CA LYS A 61 -3.51 -15.39 5.57
C LYS A 61 -1.99 -15.31 5.46
N GLU A 62 -1.45 -14.18 4.99
CA GLU A 62 -0.01 -13.94 4.91
C GLU A 62 0.64 -14.01 6.30
N TYR A 63 0.04 -13.34 7.29
CA TYR A 63 0.50 -13.39 8.68
C TYR A 63 0.42 -14.81 9.25
N LYS A 64 -0.69 -15.54 9.02
CA LYS A 64 -0.80 -16.93 9.48
C LYS A 64 0.27 -17.86 8.89
N ARG A 65 0.74 -17.59 7.67
CA ARG A 65 1.74 -18.41 6.97
C ARG A 65 3.18 -18.18 7.43
N GLY A 66 3.53 -16.96 7.85
CA GLY A 66 4.93 -16.64 8.16
C GLY A 66 5.15 -15.38 9.00
N GLY A 67 4.13 -14.96 9.73
CA GLY A 67 4.16 -13.81 10.63
C GLY A 67 4.54 -12.51 9.95
N ILE A 68 5.23 -11.65 10.69
CA ILE A 68 5.63 -10.30 10.26
C ILE A 68 6.61 -10.34 9.08
N LYS A 69 7.51 -11.32 9.05
CA LYS A 69 8.48 -11.48 7.95
C LYS A 69 7.77 -11.62 6.60
N LYS A 70 6.72 -12.45 6.54
CA LYS A 70 5.97 -12.67 5.29
C LYS A 70 5.21 -11.43 4.81
N LEU A 71 4.73 -10.59 5.73
CA LEU A 71 4.04 -9.35 5.39
C LEU A 71 4.95 -8.35 4.68
N LYS A 72 6.24 -8.31 5.08
CA LYS A 72 7.27 -7.46 4.46
C LYS A 72 7.68 -7.94 3.07
N GLU A 73 7.68 -9.24 2.83
CA GLU A 73 8.05 -9.81 1.52
C GLU A 73 6.97 -9.61 0.44
N GLY A 74 5.69 -9.69 0.82
CA GLY A 74 4.56 -9.71 -0.10
C GLY A 74 4.26 -8.41 -0.86
N THR A 75 5.10 -7.38 -0.72
CA THR A 75 4.95 -6.08 -1.43
C THR A 75 5.87 -5.92 -2.63
N LYS A 76 6.81 -6.86 -2.84
CA LYS A 76 7.74 -6.84 -3.97
C LYS A 76 7.05 -7.31 -5.27
N TYR A 77 6.04 -6.58 -5.75
CA TYR A 77 5.60 -6.72 -7.13
C TYR A 77 6.70 -6.15 -8.03
N LYS A 78 7.58 -7.04 -8.51
CA LYS A 78 8.51 -6.74 -9.60
C LYS A 78 7.71 -6.91 -10.89
N GLY A 79 7.02 -5.86 -11.33
CA GLY A 79 6.29 -5.91 -12.60
C GLY A 79 7.20 -6.36 -13.76
N ARG A 80 6.60 -6.79 -14.88
CA ARG A 80 7.35 -6.85 -16.15
C ARG A 80 7.63 -5.42 -16.56
N THR A 81 8.88 -4.98 -16.42
CA THR A 81 9.36 -3.76 -17.06
C THR A 81 9.41 -4.02 -18.57
N LYS A 82 8.29 -3.81 -19.26
CA LYS A 82 8.37 -3.61 -20.71
C LYS A 82 9.05 -2.26 -20.90
N GLN A 83 10.17 -2.25 -21.63
CA GLN A 83 10.81 -1.01 -22.06
C GLN A 83 9.74 -0.17 -22.76
N VAL A 84 9.36 0.96 -22.15
CA VAL A 84 8.44 1.91 -22.77
C VAL A 84 9.23 2.57 -23.89
N LYS A 85 8.80 2.38 -25.14
CA LYS A 85 9.39 3.14 -26.25
C LYS A 85 9.07 4.61 -26.03
N SER A 86 10.08 5.47 -26.07
CA SER A 86 9.92 6.92 -26.05
C SER A 86 9.01 7.31 -27.22
N THR A 87 7.74 7.60 -26.94
CA THR A 87 6.82 8.13 -27.94
C THR A 87 6.87 9.64 -27.85
N THR A 88 7.01 10.27 -29.01
CA THR A 88 7.21 11.70 -29.23
C THR A 88 6.02 12.51 -28.73
N MET A 89 6.14 13.02 -27.52
CA MET A 89 5.82 14.36 -27.03
C MET A 89 5.74 14.25 -25.51
N GLY A 90 6.74 14.79 -24.84
CA GLY A 90 6.74 14.84 -23.39
C GLY A 90 5.71 15.86 -22.91
N PHE A 91 5.29 15.77 -21.65
CA PHE A 91 4.45 16.80 -21.00
C PHE A 91 5.08 18.22 -21.10
N ALA A 92 6.40 18.29 -21.29
CA ALA A 92 7.13 19.53 -21.57
C ALA A 92 6.77 20.17 -22.92
N ASP A 93 6.40 19.39 -23.93
CA ASP A 93 6.01 19.90 -25.25
C ASP A 93 4.59 20.52 -25.21
N PHE A 94 3.70 19.96 -24.39
CA PHE A 94 2.36 20.51 -24.14
C PHE A 94 2.37 21.89 -23.48
N LEU A 95 3.33 22.15 -22.57
CA LEU A 95 3.41 23.44 -21.87
C LEU A 95 3.96 24.57 -22.76
N ASN A 96 4.71 24.24 -23.82
CA ASN A 96 5.25 25.24 -24.76
C ASN A 96 4.21 25.74 -25.78
N GLU A 97 3.12 25.02 -26.02
CA GLU A 97 2.06 25.47 -26.93
C GLU A 97 1.17 26.57 -26.31
N GLU A 98 0.99 26.60 -25.00
CA GLU A 98 0.20 27.65 -24.32
C GLU A 98 0.94 28.99 -24.21
N GLU A 99 2.28 28.99 -24.15
CA GLU A 99 3.06 30.24 -24.09
C GLU A 99 3.15 30.96 -25.45
N THR A 100 3.01 30.23 -26.56
CA THR A 100 3.13 30.83 -27.91
C THR A 100 1.82 31.46 -28.40
N THR A 101 0.66 31.00 -27.93
CA THR A 101 -0.65 31.58 -28.29
C THR A 101 -0.91 32.93 -27.59
N HIS A 102 -0.33 33.16 -26.41
CA HIS A 102 -0.52 34.40 -25.66
C HIS A 102 0.36 35.58 -26.11
N ARG A 103 1.35 35.38 -26.99
CA ARG A 103 2.22 36.45 -27.52
C ARG A 103 1.77 37.05 -28.86
N GLN A 104 0.73 36.52 -29.50
CA GLN A 104 0.26 37.03 -30.81
C GLN A 104 -0.90 38.05 -30.72
N TYR A 105 -1.33 38.45 -29.53
CA TYR A 105 -2.40 39.45 -29.32
C TYR A 105 -2.02 40.58 -28.34
N ALA A 106 -0.72 40.83 -28.13
CA ALA A 106 -0.23 41.97 -27.34
C ALA A 106 0.37 43.05 -28.24
#